data_AF-A0A523K974-F1
#
_entry.id   AF-A0A523K974-F1
#
_cell.length_a   1.000
_cell.length_b   1.000
_cell.length_c   1.000
_cell.angle_alpha   90.00
_cell.angle_beta   90.00
_cell.angle_gamma   90.00
#
_symmetry.space_group_name_H-M   'P 1'
#
loop_
_entity.id
_entity.type
_entity.pdbx_description
1 polymer ?
#
loop_
_entity_poly.entity_id
_entity_poly.type
_entity_poly.pdbx_seq_one_letter_code
_entity_poly.pdbx_strand_id
1 'polypeptide(L)'
;MVGPQALSDYSAQVLETADQWQAAGRRVAIATVVATWGSSPRPVGSQLLVDEHGAFLGSVSGGCIEGAVVGEALEVIASGTPRLLDFGVSDETAWEVGLSCGGKVQVYVEPLES
;
A
#
# COMPACT_ATOMS: atom_id res chain seq x y z
N MET A 1 -15.24 -10.49 -9.03
CA MET A 1 -14.20 -11.02 -9.92
C MET A 1 -13.70 -9.85 -10.75
N VAL A 2 -12.54 -9.29 -10.43
CA VAL A 2 -11.97 -8.15 -11.17
C VAL A 2 -11.42 -8.72 -12.47
N GLY A 3 -11.93 -8.27 -13.63
CA GLY A 3 -11.52 -8.82 -14.93
C GLY A 3 -10.05 -8.52 -15.25
N PRO A 4 -9.37 -9.34 -16.08
CA PRO A 4 -7.96 -9.17 -16.41
C PRO A 4 -7.63 -7.79 -17.03
N GLN A 5 -8.59 -7.15 -17.69
CA GLN A 5 -8.45 -5.79 -18.24
C GLN A 5 -8.37 -4.71 -17.15
N ALA A 6 -9.10 -4.85 -16.05
CA ALA A 6 -9.08 -3.88 -14.96
C ALA A 6 -7.75 -3.90 -14.18
N LEU A 7 -7.04 -5.04 -14.17
CA LEU A 7 -5.72 -5.14 -13.57
C LEU A 7 -4.63 -4.49 -14.46
N SER A 8 -4.73 -4.64 -15.79
CA SER A 8 -3.81 -3.94 -16.71
C SER A 8 -3.99 -2.43 -16.67
N ASP A 9 -5.23 -1.96 -16.58
CA ASP A 9 -5.55 -0.53 -16.55
C ASP A 9 -5.09 0.12 -15.23
N TYR A 10 -5.17 -0.62 -14.13
CA TYR A 10 -4.73 -0.15 -12.81
C TYR A 10 -3.21 0.00 -12.73
N SER A 11 -2.45 -1.00 -13.19
CA SER A 11 -0.98 -0.90 -13.22
C SER A 11 -0.50 0.20 -14.15
N ALA A 12 -1.16 0.41 -15.29
CA ALA A 12 -0.85 1.51 -16.20
C ALA A 12 -1.06 2.89 -15.52
N GLN A 13 -2.16 3.07 -14.78
CA GLN A 13 -2.42 4.31 -14.05
C GLN A 13 -1.39 4.61 -12.96
N VAL A 14 -0.94 3.58 -12.22
CA VAL A 14 0.10 3.74 -11.19
C VAL A 14 1.42 4.21 -11.83
N LEU A 15 1.83 3.59 -12.93
CA LEU A 15 3.06 3.96 -13.64
C LEU A 15 2.98 5.35 -14.26
N GLU A 16 1.86 5.68 -14.91
CA GLU A 16 1.65 6.99 -15.51
C GLU A 16 1.66 8.11 -14.46
N THR A 17 1.03 7.88 -13.31
CA THR A 17 1.03 8.86 -12.22
C THR A 17 2.40 9.02 -11.58
N ALA A 18 3.15 7.92 -11.43
CA ALA A 18 4.52 7.97 -10.93
C ALA A 18 5.42 8.80 -11.86
N ASP A 19 5.33 8.57 -13.18
CA ASP A 19 6.07 9.34 -14.19
C ASP A 19 5.70 10.84 -14.14
N GLN A 20 4.41 11.15 -14.08
CA GLN A 20 3.94 12.54 -13.98
C GLN A 20 4.46 13.25 -12.72
N TRP A 21 4.48 12.57 -11.58
CA TRP A 21 4.98 13.14 -10.32
C TRP A 21 6.50 13.32 -10.34
N GLN A 22 7.24 12.34 -10.84
CA GLN A 22 8.69 12.46 -11.01
C GLN A 22 9.06 13.57 -12.01
N ALA A 23 8.35 13.68 -13.14
CA ALA A 23 8.54 14.75 -14.11
C ALA A 23 8.23 16.15 -13.53
N ALA A 24 7.36 16.22 -12.51
CA ALA A 24 7.10 17.44 -11.74
C ALA A 24 8.15 17.70 -10.64
N GLY A 25 9.23 16.91 -10.57
CA GLY A 25 10.30 17.03 -9.59
C GLY A 25 9.95 16.54 -8.20
N ARG A 26 8.87 15.75 -8.07
CA ARG A 26 8.38 15.24 -6.79
C ARG A 26 9.03 13.88 -6.52
N ARG A 27 9.47 13.68 -5.28
CA ARG A 27 9.90 12.37 -4.79
C ARG A 27 8.67 11.51 -4.49
N VAL A 28 8.78 10.23 -4.81
CA VAL A 28 7.67 9.28 -4.77
C VAL A 28 8.15 8.00 -4.10
N ALA A 29 7.27 7.33 -3.38
CA ALA A 29 7.45 5.96 -2.92
C ALA A 29 6.28 5.08 -3.36
N ILE A 30 6.56 3.79 -3.50
CA ILE A 30 5.54 2.78 -3.78
C ILE A 30 5.47 1.81 -2.61
N ALA A 31 4.25 1.56 -2.16
CA ALA A 31 3.92 0.57 -1.16
C ALA A 31 3.22 -0.62 -1.83
N THR A 32 3.75 -1.82 -1.65
CA THR A 32 3.28 -3.05 -2.29
C THR A 32 2.94 -4.10 -1.22
N VAL A 33 1.75 -4.70 -1.31
CA VAL A 33 1.41 -5.86 -0.49
C VAL A 33 2.25 -7.05 -0.95
N VAL A 34 3.16 -7.52 -0.10
CA VAL A 34 4.08 -8.63 -0.41
C VAL A 34 3.64 -9.96 0.18
N ALA A 35 2.86 -9.93 1.27
CA ALA A 35 2.32 -11.13 1.88
C ALA A 35 0.99 -10.86 2.58
N THR A 36 0.15 -11.88 2.65
CA THR A 36 -1.14 -11.85 3.34
C THR A 36 -1.38 -13.17 4.05
N TRP A 37 -1.93 -13.12 5.26
CA TRP A 37 -2.37 -14.29 6.02
C TRP A 37 -3.82 -14.11 6.46
N GLY A 38 -4.57 -15.21 6.53
CA GLY A 38 -5.99 -15.18 6.88
C GLY A 38 -6.84 -14.44 5.85
N SER A 39 -7.95 -13.85 6.29
CA SER A 39 -8.87 -13.10 5.41
C SER A 39 -8.36 -11.67 5.21
N SER A 40 -7.30 -11.50 4.40
CA SER A 40 -6.81 -10.17 4.02
C SER A 40 -7.74 -9.50 2.99
N PRO A 41 -8.05 -8.21 3.13
CA PRO A 41 -9.00 -7.51 2.26
C PRO A 41 -8.46 -7.23 0.84
N ARG A 42 -7.14 -7.28 0.63
CA ARG A 42 -6.49 -7.08 -0.67
C ARG A 42 -5.49 -8.21 -0.98
N PRO A 43 -5.37 -8.62 -2.25
CA PRO A 43 -4.41 -9.64 -2.65
C PRO A 43 -2.96 -9.08 -2.66
N VAL A 44 -1.99 -10.00 -2.56
CA VAL A 44 -0.59 -9.73 -2.87
C VAL A 44 -0.46 -9.06 -4.24
N GLY A 45 0.43 -8.07 -4.34
CA GLY A 45 0.61 -7.23 -5.53
C GLY A 45 -0.28 -5.99 -5.56
N SER A 46 -1.14 -5.77 -4.57
CA SER A 46 -1.86 -4.50 -4.44
C SER A 46 -0.88 -3.38 -4.11
N GLN A 47 -1.00 -2.25 -4.81
CA GLN A 47 -0.05 -1.14 -4.74
C GLN A 47 -0.73 0.17 -4.31
N LEU A 48 0.03 1.00 -3.60
CA LEU A 48 -0.29 2.36 -3.22
C LEU A 48 0.93 3.24 -3.52
N LEU A 49 0.77 4.17 -4.43
CA LEU A 49 1.76 5.19 -4.77
C LEU A 49 1.57 6.39 -3.85
N VAL A 50 2.66 6.98 -3.35
CA VAL A 50 2.63 8.14 -2.44
C VAL A 50 3.71 9.13 -2.86
N ASP A 51 3.36 10.41 -2.95
CA ASP A 51 4.35 11.48 -3.16
C ASP A 51 4.76 12.17 -1.85
N GLU A 52 5.82 12.99 -1.93
CA GLU A 52 6.36 13.72 -0.77
C GLU A 52 5.41 14.75 -0.12
N HIS A 53 4.28 15.06 -0.76
CA HIS A 53 3.24 15.94 -0.22
C HIS A 53 2.08 15.15 0.41
N GLY A 54 2.16 13.82 0.41
CA GLY A 54 1.15 12.93 0.97
C GLY A 54 -0.05 12.67 0.05
N ALA A 55 0.00 13.11 -1.22
CA ALA A 55 -0.99 12.65 -2.19
C ALA A 55 -0.68 11.19 -2.55
N PHE A 56 -1.73 10.40 -2.75
CA PHE A 56 -1.59 8.97 -3.01
C PHE A 56 -2.58 8.46 -4.04
N LEU A 57 -2.21 7.38 -4.72
CA LEU A 57 -3.03 6.66 -5.68
C LEU A 57 -2.96 5.15 -5.41
N GLY A 58 -4.12 4.50 -5.39
CA GLY A 58 -4.22 3.06 -5.21
C GLY A 58 -4.68 2.65 -3.82
N SER A 59 -4.47 1.39 -3.45
CA SER A 59 -4.95 0.83 -2.18
C SER A 59 -4.24 -0.47 -1.82
N VAL A 60 -3.84 -0.59 -0.56
CA VAL A 60 -3.23 -1.82 0.01
C VAL A 60 -4.20 -2.58 0.92
N SER A 61 -5.32 -1.98 1.36
CA SER A 61 -6.29 -2.67 2.23
C SER A 61 -7.76 -2.37 1.93
N GLY A 62 -8.07 -1.22 1.33
CA GLY A 62 -9.43 -0.76 1.07
C GLY A 62 -9.95 0.29 2.05
N GLY A 63 -9.12 0.85 2.93
CA GLY A 63 -9.43 2.07 3.69
C GLY A 63 -8.88 2.14 5.12
N CYS A 64 -8.50 1.02 5.75
CA CYS A 64 -8.19 1.01 7.19
C CYS A 64 -6.73 1.35 7.52
N ILE A 65 -5.77 0.96 6.68
CA ILE A 65 -4.32 1.15 6.98
C ILE A 65 -3.62 2.08 5.99
N GLU A 66 -4.32 2.61 4.97
CA GLU A 66 -3.76 3.52 3.97
C GLU A 66 -3.09 4.74 4.60
N GLY A 67 -3.71 5.37 5.61
CA GLY A 67 -3.12 6.52 6.29
C GLY A 67 -1.80 6.21 7.01
N ALA A 68 -1.70 5.03 7.63
CA ALA A 68 -0.46 4.58 8.28
C ALA A 68 0.64 4.29 7.24
N VAL A 69 0.26 3.67 6.11
CA VAL A 69 1.19 3.39 5.01
C VAL A 69 1.69 4.68 4.37
N VAL A 70 0.82 5.69 4.19
CA VAL A 70 1.21 7.02 3.70
C VAL A 70 2.21 7.68 4.64
N GLY A 71 1.98 7.62 5.96
CA GLY A 71 2.92 8.15 6.95
C GLY A 71 4.32 7.52 6.84
N GLU A 72 4.39 6.20 6.78
CA GLU A 72 5.67 5.49 6.60
C GLU A 72 6.30 5.76 5.22
N ALA A 73 5.50 5.92 4.18
CA ALA A 73 5.99 6.25 2.85
C ALA A 73 6.67 7.63 2.81
N LEU A 74 6.14 8.62 3.54
CA LEU A 74 6.79 9.93 3.67
C LEU A 74 8.17 9.81 4.35
N GLU A 75 8.29 8.97 5.37
CA GLU A 75 9.57 8.69 6.03
C GLU A 75 10.55 7.95 5.11
N VAL A 76 10.06 7.01 4.30
CA VAL A 76 10.85 6.31 3.27
C VAL A 76 11.34 7.29 2.21
N ILE A 77 10.49 8.22 1.75
CA ILE A 77 10.87 9.27 0.79
C ILE A 77 11.94 10.20 1.39
N ALA A 78 11.80 10.57 2.67
CA ALA A 78 12.74 11.45 3.34
C ALA A 78 14.10 10.78 3.58
N SER A 79 14.10 9.50 3.96
CA SER A 79 15.30 8.74 4.32
C SER A 79 15.97 8.03 3.14
N GLY A 80 15.26 7.83 2.03
CA GLY A 80 15.70 7.00 0.90
C GLY A 80 15.85 5.51 1.27
N THR A 81 15.37 5.08 2.43
CA THR A 81 15.58 3.73 2.95
C THR A 81 14.27 2.94 2.90
N PRO A 82 14.20 1.81 2.15
CA PRO A 82 13.00 0.98 2.11
C PRO A 82 12.63 0.40 3.47
N ARG A 83 11.33 0.12 3.66
CA ARG A 83 10.79 -0.45 4.90
C ARG A 83 9.81 -1.58 4.62
N LEU A 84 9.73 -2.51 5.56
CA LEU A 84 8.77 -3.60 5.55
C LEU A 84 7.84 -3.42 6.75
N LEU A 85 6.55 -3.26 6.47
CA LEU A 85 5.52 -2.93 7.44
C LEU A 85 4.63 -4.15 7.67
N ASP A 86 4.33 -4.44 8.93
CA ASP A 86 3.46 -5.53 9.34
C ASP A 86 2.17 -4.96 9.93
N PHE A 87 1.05 -5.20 9.26
CA PHE A 87 -0.27 -4.79 9.74
C PHE A 87 -1.11 -6.02 10.06
N GLY A 88 -1.45 -6.19 11.33
CA GLY A 88 -2.40 -7.21 11.78
C GLY A 88 -3.71 -6.55 12.20
N VAL A 89 -4.83 -7.07 11.71
CA VAL A 89 -6.12 -6.81 12.36
C VAL A 89 -6.24 -7.83 13.50
N SER A 90 -5.61 -7.52 14.63
CA SER A 90 -5.98 -8.14 15.90
C SER A 90 -6.97 -7.19 16.55
N ASP A 91 -8.26 -7.48 16.41
CA ASP A 91 -9.28 -6.81 17.20
C ASP A 91 -8.91 -6.93 18.69
N GLU A 92 -8.59 -5.81 19.31
CA GLU A 92 -8.45 -5.64 20.77
C GLU A 92 -9.80 -5.89 21.50
N THR A 93 -10.84 -6.39 20.79
CA THR A 93 -12.19 -6.66 21.33
C THR A 93 -12.85 -7.92 20.73
N ALA A 94 -12.12 -8.83 20.05
CA ALA A 94 -12.69 -10.03 19.41
C ALA A 94 -12.60 -11.35 20.23
N TRP A 95 -12.27 -11.29 21.52
CA TRP A 95 -12.01 -12.52 22.30
C TRP A 95 -13.25 -13.17 22.95
N GLU A 96 -14.41 -12.52 22.99
CA GLU A 96 -15.58 -13.06 23.73
C GLU A 96 -16.68 -13.73 22.90
N VAL A 97 -16.65 -13.65 21.55
CA VAL A 97 -17.80 -14.14 20.74
C VAL A 97 -17.45 -14.91 19.45
N GLY A 98 -16.20 -15.29 19.21
CA GLY A 98 -15.88 -16.31 18.19
C GLY A 98 -16.09 -15.90 16.73
N LEU A 99 -15.69 -14.68 16.35
CA LEU A 99 -15.69 -14.22 14.95
C LEU A 99 -14.27 -13.89 14.51
N SER A 100 -13.68 -14.74 13.67
CA SER A 100 -12.30 -14.64 13.20
C SER A 100 -12.19 -13.87 11.89
N CYS A 101 -12.04 -12.54 11.94
CA CYS A 101 -11.43 -11.79 10.85
C CYS A 101 -9.93 -11.54 11.16
N GLY A 102 -9.21 -12.60 11.51
CA GLY A 102 -7.77 -12.60 11.82
C GLY A 102 -6.92 -12.51 10.55
N GLY A 103 -6.93 -11.37 9.89
CA GLY A 103 -6.11 -11.07 8.72
C GLY A 103 -4.82 -10.33 9.09
N LYS A 104 -3.69 -10.72 8.49
CA LYS A 104 -2.44 -9.96 8.54
C LYS A 104 -1.99 -9.65 7.12
N VAL A 105 -1.43 -8.47 6.90
CA VAL A 105 -0.82 -8.05 5.64
C VAL A 105 0.57 -7.50 5.90
N GLN A 106 1.48 -7.79 4.99
CA GLN A 106 2.82 -7.24 4.98
C GLN A 106 2.97 -6.33 3.75
N VAL A 107 3.43 -5.11 3.97
CA VAL A 107 3.56 -4.08 2.95
C VAL A 107 5.01 -3.66 2.87
N TYR A 108 5.62 -3.83 1.71
CA TYR A 108 6.95 -3.32 1.42
C TYR A 108 6.85 -1.93 0.81
N VAL A 109 7.58 -0.96 1.37
CA VAL A 109 7.57 0.43 0.95
C VAL A 109 8.98 0.80 0.51
N GLU A 110 9.11 1.28 -0.72
CA GLU A 110 10.40 1.67 -1.30
C GLU A 110 10.30 3.03 -2.00
N PRO A 111 11.36 3.86 -1.95
CA PRO A 111 11.40 5.07 -2.74
C PRO A 111 11.56 4.70 -4.23
N LEU A 112 10.91 5.45 -5.10
CA LEU A 112 11.17 5.36 -6.54
C LEU A 112 12.35 6.25 -6.86
N GLU A 113 13.48 5.61 -7.20
CA GLU A 113 14.65 6.29 -7.73
C GLU A 113 14.44 6.57 -9.22
N SER A 114 14.83 7.76 -9.66
CA SER A 114 14.85 8.18 -11.07
C SER A 114 16.23 8.03 -11.67
#